data_AF-A0A0T5ZCE2-F1
#
_entry.id   AF-A0A0T5ZCE2-F1
#
_cell.length_a   1.000
_cell.length_b   1.000
_cell.length_c   1.000
_cell.angle_alpha   90.00
_cell.angle_beta   90.00
_cell.angle_gamma   90.00
#
_symmetry.space_group_name_H-M   'P 1'
#
loop_
_entity.id
_entity.type
_entity.pdbx_description
1 polymer ?
#
loop_
_entity_poly.entity_id
_entity_poly.type
_entity_poly.pdbx_seq_one_letter_code
_entity_poly.pdbx_strand_id
1 'polypeptide(L)'
;MHNNRITTFLIITLLGLLLAPFAWAEDELLMPDQAFQISARSDDPDTLLVEWQIADGYYMYRDKLRFSSDAVGIELGEPEFSEAKIKQDEFFGEVAIYRGHASARIPIKRDPGAPETITLEARSQGCADLGICFPPHSQEIKLALALAPQPAAAQQASPAPLPLLGETAATAPLFANDEGGELLPPEEAYKLAAIVEDGRRLRLRWEIAPGTYLYHDKIKLALIEADGVALGDYQLPEPDIKKDSPTPDGTIGDVAVYHDQIELLLPLTRSNTAATEIVLEASYQGCAEIGVCYPPQRREFTLALPGISEAAAAETAPAEVTPAATPATAESSIPLSEVDQITATLAGGSSLLVIGLFFVMGLGLAFTPCIFPMIPILSGIIAGHGGTITTRKAFTLSLVYVLAMALTYTLAGVLAIAST
;
A
#
# COMPACT_ATOMS: atom_id res chain seq x y z
N MET A 1 -19.59 34.78 48.60
CA MET A 1 -19.26 33.59 47.77
C MET A 1 -19.62 33.72 46.28
N HIS A 2 -20.32 34.79 45.83
CA HIS A 2 -20.72 34.93 44.42
C HIS A 2 -19.64 35.57 43.52
N ASN A 3 -18.78 36.44 44.07
CA ASN A 3 -17.75 37.15 43.29
C ASN A 3 -16.65 36.21 42.75
N ASN A 4 -16.25 35.19 43.51
CA ASN A 4 -15.11 34.34 43.15
C ASN A 4 -15.43 33.41 41.97
N ARG A 5 -16.71 33.01 41.80
CA ARG A 5 -17.13 32.15 40.68
C ARG A 5 -17.15 32.89 39.36
N ILE A 6 -17.52 34.17 39.37
CA ILE A 6 -17.53 35.02 38.17
C ILE A 6 -16.09 35.33 37.74
N THR A 7 -15.18 35.60 38.67
CA THR A 7 -13.76 35.83 38.35
C THR A 7 -13.09 34.58 37.79
N THR A 8 -13.38 33.40 38.33
CA THR A 8 -12.85 32.13 37.77
C THR A 8 -13.41 31.84 36.38
N PHE A 9 -14.70 32.10 36.12
CA PHE A 9 -15.29 31.90 34.80
C PHE A 9 -14.72 32.87 33.76
N LEU A 10 -14.43 34.11 34.16
CA LEU A 10 -13.85 35.16 33.31
C LEU A 10 -12.37 34.89 32.99
N ILE A 11 -11.62 34.29 33.93
CA ILE A 11 -10.24 33.84 33.69
C ILE A 11 -10.18 32.60 32.79
N ILE A 12 -11.11 31.65 32.94
CA ILE A 12 -11.19 30.45 32.08
C ILE A 12 -11.61 30.82 30.65
N THR A 13 -12.54 31.77 30.49
CA THR A 13 -12.94 32.27 29.15
C THR A 13 -11.86 33.14 28.50
N LEU A 14 -11.11 33.94 29.28
CA LEU A 14 -9.99 34.73 28.76
C LEU A 14 -8.79 33.83 28.37
N LEU A 15 -8.54 32.74 29.11
CA LEU A 15 -7.50 31.77 28.78
C LEU A 15 -7.89 30.91 27.56
N GLY A 16 -9.17 30.59 27.38
CA GLY A 16 -9.69 29.93 26.17
C GLY A 16 -9.61 30.79 24.90
N LEU A 17 -9.74 32.12 25.03
CA LEU A 17 -9.63 33.05 23.90
C LEU A 17 -8.16 33.30 23.48
N LEU A 18 -7.20 33.12 24.39
CA LEU A 18 -5.75 33.18 24.12
C LEU A 18 -5.17 31.88 23.56
N LEU A 19 -5.94 30.79 23.59
CA LEU A 19 -5.61 29.48 23.01
C LEU A 19 -6.34 29.21 21.68
N ALA A 20 -7.02 30.20 21.11
CA ALA A 20 -7.49 30.09 19.74
C ALA A 20 -6.27 29.82 18.84
N PRO A 21 -6.23 28.72 18.07
CA PRO A 21 -5.18 28.54 17.10
C PRO A 21 -5.29 29.73 16.16
N PHE A 22 -4.29 30.59 16.15
CA PHE A 22 -4.03 31.40 14.98
C PHE A 22 -3.80 30.38 13.87
N ALA A 23 -4.82 30.17 13.04
CA ALA A 23 -4.68 29.47 11.78
C ALA A 23 -3.74 30.31 10.93
N TRP A 24 -2.44 30.14 11.14
CA TRP A 24 -1.46 30.44 10.13
C TRP A 24 -1.74 29.43 9.05
N ALA A 25 -2.22 29.92 7.90
CA ALA A 25 -2.16 29.17 6.67
C ALA A 25 -0.66 28.98 6.39
N GLU A 26 -0.09 27.89 6.93
CA GLU A 26 1.08 27.28 6.30
C GLU A 26 0.62 26.90 4.89
N ASP A 27 1.46 27.15 3.88
CA ASP A 27 1.20 26.74 2.50
C ASP A 27 1.03 25.22 2.47
N GLU A 28 -0.21 24.77 2.67
CA GLU A 28 -0.59 23.37 2.69
C GLU A 28 -0.39 22.85 1.27
N LEU A 29 0.57 21.94 1.12
CA LEU A 29 0.90 21.36 -0.18
C LEU A 29 -0.34 20.64 -0.72
N LEU A 30 -0.92 21.22 -1.77
CA LEU A 30 -2.03 20.63 -2.51
C LEU A 30 -1.62 19.28 -3.12
N MET A 31 -2.58 18.35 -3.18
CA MET A 31 -2.42 17.10 -3.90
C MET A 31 -2.33 17.36 -5.43
N PRO A 32 -1.69 16.48 -6.22
CA PRO A 32 -1.49 16.72 -7.66
C PRO A 32 -2.77 17.00 -8.45
N ASP A 33 -3.86 16.30 -8.16
CA ASP A 33 -5.18 16.47 -8.76
C ASP A 33 -5.82 17.82 -8.42
N GLN A 34 -5.52 18.37 -7.24
CA GLN A 34 -5.97 19.69 -6.81
C GLN A 34 -5.12 20.81 -7.41
N ALA A 35 -3.80 20.59 -7.49
CA ALA A 35 -2.84 21.54 -8.02
C ALA A 35 -2.92 21.66 -9.55
N PHE A 36 -3.25 20.57 -10.24
CA PHE A 36 -3.31 20.46 -11.70
C PHE A 36 -4.68 19.94 -12.11
N GLN A 37 -5.67 20.83 -12.12
CA GLN A 37 -7.05 20.47 -12.46
C GLN A 37 -7.19 20.41 -13.98
N ILE A 38 -7.40 19.21 -14.50
CA ILE A 38 -7.58 18.97 -15.93
C ILE A 38 -9.06 18.95 -16.33
N SER A 39 -9.35 19.48 -17.51
CA SER A 39 -10.64 19.38 -18.17
C SER A 39 -10.43 19.16 -19.67
N ALA A 40 -11.31 18.40 -20.31
CA ALA A 40 -11.25 18.17 -21.75
C ALA A 40 -12.65 18.30 -22.36
N ARG A 41 -12.71 18.89 -23.56
CA ARG A 41 -13.93 19.02 -24.36
C ARG A 41 -13.64 18.81 -25.83
N SER A 42 -14.65 18.41 -26.60
CA SER A 42 -14.60 18.48 -28.07
C SER A 42 -14.79 19.94 -28.47
N ASP A 43 -13.79 20.54 -29.13
CA ASP A 43 -13.91 21.91 -29.68
C ASP A 43 -14.56 21.83 -31.07
N ASP A 44 -14.06 20.89 -31.89
CA ASP A 44 -14.54 20.58 -33.24
C ASP A 44 -14.78 19.06 -33.39
N PRO A 45 -15.45 18.59 -34.46
CA PRO A 45 -15.60 17.15 -34.74
C PRO A 45 -14.25 16.43 -34.84
N ASP A 46 -13.20 17.13 -35.26
CA ASP A 46 -11.88 16.53 -35.47
C ASP A 46 -10.84 17.08 -34.49
N THR A 47 -11.25 17.79 -33.43
CA THR A 47 -10.28 18.39 -32.48
C THR A 47 -10.79 18.37 -31.04
N LEU A 48 -9.95 17.86 -30.15
CA LEU A 48 -10.12 17.90 -28.70
C LEU A 48 -9.35 19.07 -28.12
N LEU A 49 -9.96 19.79 -27.19
CA LEU A 49 -9.32 20.83 -26.41
C LEU A 49 -9.19 20.36 -24.96
N VAL A 50 -7.95 20.19 -24.53
CA VAL A 50 -7.58 19.86 -23.15
C VAL A 50 -7.04 21.12 -22.47
N GLU A 51 -7.55 21.41 -21.29
CA GLU A 51 -7.19 22.58 -20.50
C GLU A 51 -6.83 22.19 -19.07
N TRP A 52 -5.80 22.83 -18.54
CA TRP A 52 -5.40 22.74 -17.15
C TRP A 52 -5.56 24.07 -16.46
N GLN A 53 -6.12 24.03 -15.25
CA GLN A 53 -6.04 25.09 -14.27
C GLN A 53 -4.98 24.73 -13.24
N ILE A 54 -3.90 25.52 -13.20
CA ILE A 54 -2.74 25.27 -12.34
C ILE A 54 -2.82 26.22 -11.14
N ALA A 55 -2.78 25.66 -9.93
CA ALA A 55 -2.82 26.43 -8.70
C ALA A 55 -1.63 27.41 -8.56
N ASP A 56 -1.82 28.48 -7.81
CA ASP A 56 -0.77 29.45 -7.51
C ASP A 56 0.38 28.79 -6.74
N GLY A 57 1.62 29.09 -7.12
CA GLY A 57 2.80 28.44 -6.57
C GLY A 57 3.16 27.10 -7.22
N TYR A 58 2.42 26.67 -8.25
CA TYR A 58 2.70 25.43 -9.00
C TYR A 58 3.02 25.72 -10.47
N TYR A 59 3.74 24.79 -11.10
CA TYR A 59 4.02 24.83 -12.53
C TYR A 59 4.11 23.43 -13.14
N MET A 60 3.77 23.32 -14.43
CA MET A 60 3.84 22.07 -15.20
C MET A 60 4.88 22.17 -16.30
N TYR A 61 5.54 21.06 -16.63
CA TYR A 61 6.51 21.00 -17.74
C TYR A 61 5.81 20.69 -19.06
N ARG A 62 5.99 21.56 -20.06
CA ARG A 62 5.42 21.35 -21.40
C ARG A 62 5.86 20.02 -22.00
N ASP A 63 7.15 19.74 -21.95
CA ASP A 63 7.74 18.58 -22.64
C ASP A 63 7.41 17.24 -21.97
N LYS A 64 6.74 17.27 -20.81
CA LYS A 64 6.27 16.10 -20.04
C LYS A 64 4.77 15.82 -20.20
N LEU A 65 4.06 16.57 -21.03
CA LEU A 65 2.67 16.29 -21.39
C LEU A 65 2.61 15.17 -22.44
N ARG A 66 1.80 14.15 -22.19
CA ARG A 66 1.52 13.04 -23.12
C ARG A 66 0.04 12.69 -23.08
N PHE A 67 -0.49 12.24 -24.20
CA PHE A 67 -1.89 11.86 -24.35
C PHE A 67 -2.00 10.47 -24.98
N SER A 68 -2.94 9.68 -24.46
CA SER A 68 -3.32 8.35 -24.94
C SER A 68 -4.85 8.25 -24.94
N SER A 69 -5.39 7.38 -25.79
CA SER A 69 -6.81 7.07 -25.85
C SER A 69 -6.97 5.62 -26.27
N ASP A 70 -7.76 4.86 -25.52
CA ASP A 70 -8.02 3.43 -25.78
C ASP A 70 -9.25 3.22 -26.69
N ALA A 71 -9.81 4.30 -27.23
CA ALA A 71 -10.99 4.24 -28.08
C ALA A 71 -10.68 3.60 -29.43
N VAL A 72 -11.29 2.44 -29.68
CA VAL A 72 -11.19 1.69 -30.94
C VAL A 72 -11.74 2.53 -32.10
N GLY A 73 -10.93 2.71 -33.14
CA GLY A 73 -11.27 3.51 -34.32
C GLY A 73 -11.05 5.02 -34.15
N ILE A 74 -10.30 5.45 -33.13
CA ILE A 74 -9.95 6.86 -32.91
C ILE A 74 -8.44 6.99 -32.73
N GLU A 75 -7.78 7.63 -33.70
CA GLU A 75 -6.35 7.95 -33.63
C GLU A 75 -6.15 9.41 -33.19
N LEU A 76 -5.32 9.62 -32.16
CA LEU A 76 -4.89 10.95 -31.73
C LEU A 76 -3.73 11.44 -32.62
N GLY A 77 -3.84 12.67 -33.11
CA GLY A 77 -2.79 13.38 -33.84
C GLY A 77 -1.77 14.04 -32.90
N GLU A 78 -0.83 14.78 -33.50
CA GLU A 78 0.18 15.53 -32.75
C GLU A 78 -0.48 16.72 -32.00
N PRO A 79 -0.29 16.84 -30.68
CA PRO A 79 -0.92 17.89 -29.88
C PRO A 79 -0.27 19.25 -30.12
N GLU A 80 -1.08 20.26 -30.42
CA GLU A 80 -0.67 21.66 -30.48
C GLU A 80 -0.80 22.32 -29.11
N PHE A 81 0.32 22.58 -28.46
CA PHE A 81 0.36 23.20 -27.14
C PHE A 81 0.33 24.73 -27.20
N SER A 82 -0.30 25.35 -26.20
CA SER A 82 -0.28 26.81 -25.96
C SER A 82 1.13 27.36 -25.67
N GLU A 83 1.31 28.68 -25.76
CA GLU A 83 2.60 29.33 -25.52
C GLU A 83 3.10 29.07 -24.08
N ALA A 84 4.27 28.44 -23.95
CA ALA A 84 4.90 28.14 -22.67
C ALA A 84 5.94 29.20 -22.32
N LYS A 85 6.12 29.45 -21.02
CA LYS A 85 7.15 30.35 -20.50
C LYS A 85 8.43 29.57 -20.29
N ILE A 86 9.56 30.12 -20.72
CA ILE A 86 10.87 29.53 -20.46
C ILE A 86 11.30 29.88 -19.04
N LYS A 87 11.72 28.87 -18.27
CA LYS A 87 12.29 28.98 -16.93
C LYS A 87 13.65 28.28 -16.90
N GLN A 88 14.62 28.88 -16.22
CA GLN A 88 15.82 28.18 -15.79
C GLN A 88 15.49 27.39 -14.52
N ASP A 89 15.55 26.08 -14.61
CA ASP A 89 15.40 25.15 -13.50
C ASP A 89 16.78 24.62 -13.08
N GLU A 90 17.02 24.52 -11.77
CA GLU A 90 18.33 24.10 -11.22
C GLU A 90 18.66 22.63 -11.50
N PHE A 91 17.66 21.79 -11.75
CA PHE A 91 17.82 20.37 -12.04
C PHE A 91 17.83 20.06 -13.53
N PHE A 92 17.03 20.80 -14.31
CA PHE A 92 16.78 20.47 -15.73
C PHE A 92 17.28 21.52 -16.73
N GLY A 93 17.84 22.65 -16.27
CA GLY A 93 18.33 23.71 -17.15
C GLY A 93 17.19 24.55 -17.73
N GLU A 94 17.27 24.92 -19.00
CA GLU A 94 16.24 25.74 -19.65
C GLU A 94 15.03 24.87 -20.05
N VAL A 95 13.89 25.10 -19.39
CA VAL A 95 12.67 24.30 -19.54
C VAL A 95 11.47 25.18 -19.86
N ALA A 96 10.59 24.67 -20.73
CA ALA A 96 9.30 25.30 -21.03
C ALA A 96 8.25 24.86 -19.99
N ILE A 97 7.65 25.85 -19.30
CA ILE A 97 6.69 25.62 -18.22
C ILE A 97 5.36 26.37 -18.43
N TYR A 98 4.30 25.83 -17.83
CA TYR A 98 3.00 26.46 -17.72
C TYR A 98 2.69 26.88 -16.28
N ARG A 99 1.99 28.00 -16.12
CA ARG A 99 1.51 28.54 -14.85
C ARG A 99 0.14 29.16 -15.02
N GLY A 100 -0.73 28.99 -14.04
CA GLY A 100 -2.11 29.45 -14.05
C GLY A 100 -2.99 28.66 -15.01
N HIS A 101 -2.64 28.64 -16.30
CA HIS A 101 -3.40 27.95 -17.34
C HIS A 101 -2.48 27.30 -18.37
N ALA A 102 -2.86 26.11 -18.84
CA ALA A 102 -2.27 25.46 -20.00
C ALA A 102 -3.38 24.89 -20.88
N SER A 103 -3.21 24.95 -22.20
CA SER A 103 -4.11 24.27 -23.13
C SER A 103 -3.35 23.52 -24.23
N ALA A 104 -3.97 22.43 -24.69
CA ALA A 104 -3.49 21.60 -25.78
C ALA A 104 -4.65 21.23 -26.71
N ARG A 105 -4.47 21.46 -28.02
CA ARG A 105 -5.41 21.04 -29.06
C ARG A 105 -4.92 19.76 -29.71
N ILE A 106 -5.72 18.71 -29.67
CA ILE A 106 -5.36 17.38 -30.15
C ILE A 106 -6.25 17.06 -31.35
N PRO A 107 -5.71 17.04 -32.57
CA PRO A 107 -6.43 16.57 -33.74
C PRO A 107 -6.82 15.09 -33.55
N ILE A 108 -8.00 14.68 -34.00
CA ILE A 108 -8.43 13.28 -33.95
C ILE A 108 -8.87 12.80 -35.33
N LYS A 109 -8.54 11.55 -35.66
CA LYS A 109 -9.08 10.86 -36.82
C LYS A 109 -10.06 9.79 -36.34
N ARG A 110 -11.27 9.78 -36.90
CA ARG A 110 -12.33 8.85 -36.52
C ARG A 110 -12.68 7.93 -37.68
N ASP A 111 -12.69 6.64 -37.41
CA ASP A 111 -13.16 5.63 -38.34
C ASP A 111 -14.70 5.54 -38.36
N PRO A 112 -15.31 5.11 -39.48
CA PRO A 112 -16.75 4.92 -39.56
C PRO A 112 -17.21 3.82 -38.58
N GLY A 113 -17.96 4.21 -37.55
CA GLY A 113 -18.42 3.32 -36.47
C GLY A 113 -17.73 3.55 -35.12
N ALA A 114 -16.84 4.56 -35.03
CA ALA A 114 -16.20 4.96 -33.79
C ALA A 114 -17.21 5.37 -32.68
N PRO A 115 -16.88 5.13 -31.40
CA PRO A 115 -17.75 5.46 -30.29
C PRO A 115 -17.95 6.98 -30.13
N GLU A 116 -19.15 7.40 -29.69
CA GLU A 116 -19.48 8.80 -29.42
C GLU A 116 -18.86 9.33 -28.11
N THR A 117 -18.30 8.44 -27.29
CA THR A 117 -17.62 8.77 -26.03
C THR A 117 -16.22 8.18 -26.06
N ILE A 118 -15.23 8.97 -25.66
CA ILE A 118 -13.85 8.53 -25.50
C ILE A 118 -13.35 8.76 -24.09
N THR A 119 -12.42 7.91 -23.67
CA THR A 119 -11.61 8.13 -22.47
C THR A 119 -10.26 8.63 -22.94
N LEU A 120 -9.93 9.87 -22.60
CA LEU A 120 -8.62 10.47 -22.86
C LEU A 120 -7.78 10.34 -21.59
N GLU A 121 -6.65 9.66 -21.68
CA GLU A 121 -5.62 9.65 -20.64
C GLU A 121 -4.62 10.78 -20.91
N ALA A 122 -4.40 11.65 -19.94
CA ALA A 122 -3.43 12.71 -20.00
C ALA A 122 -2.37 12.52 -18.90
N ARG A 123 -1.14 12.21 -19.31
CA ARG A 123 0.01 12.08 -18.41
C ARG A 123 0.75 13.41 -18.31
N SER A 124 1.00 13.86 -17.09
CA SER A 124 1.66 15.13 -16.83
C SER A 124 2.61 15.08 -15.64
N GLN A 125 3.47 16.10 -15.54
CA GLN A 125 4.39 16.28 -14.41
C GLN A 125 4.56 17.77 -14.10
N GLY A 126 4.56 18.12 -12.82
CA GLY A 126 4.76 19.47 -12.33
C GLY A 126 5.47 19.52 -10.99
N CYS A 127 5.84 20.73 -10.56
CA CYS A 127 6.47 20.99 -9.28
C CYS A 127 5.81 22.19 -8.59
N ALA A 128 5.97 22.25 -7.27
CA ALA A 128 5.68 23.41 -6.45
C ALA A 128 6.92 24.30 -6.33
N ASP A 129 6.72 25.61 -6.21
CA ASP A 129 7.78 26.60 -6.01
C ASP A 129 8.52 26.43 -4.67
N LEU A 130 7.92 25.67 -3.73
CA LEU A 130 8.53 25.23 -2.48
C LEU A 130 9.64 24.16 -2.69
N GLY A 131 9.97 23.82 -3.94
CA GLY A 131 11.07 22.92 -4.29
C GLY A 131 10.69 21.44 -4.33
N ILE A 132 9.39 21.12 -4.33
CA ILE A 132 8.89 19.74 -4.37
C ILE A 132 8.36 19.44 -5.77
N CYS A 133 8.91 18.39 -6.40
CA CYS A 133 8.44 17.90 -7.68
C CYS A 133 7.60 16.65 -7.52
N PHE A 134 6.43 16.64 -8.15
CA PHE A 134 5.56 15.48 -8.14
C PHE A 134 6.05 14.41 -9.14
N PRO A 135 5.80 13.12 -8.86
CA PRO A 135 6.04 12.08 -9.84
C PRO A 135 5.11 12.27 -11.06
N PRO A 136 5.48 11.73 -12.24
CA PRO A 136 4.58 11.70 -13.39
C PRO A 136 3.29 10.97 -13.02
N HIS A 137 2.16 11.60 -13.28
CA HIS A 137 0.83 11.06 -12.97
C HIS A 137 -0.08 11.19 -14.20
N SER A 138 -1.00 10.23 -14.33
CA SER A 138 -1.99 10.19 -15.39
C SER A 138 -3.37 10.56 -14.83
N GLN A 139 -4.13 11.33 -15.59
CA GLN A 139 -5.53 11.66 -15.29
C GLN A 139 -6.40 11.21 -16.46
N GLU A 140 -7.48 10.50 -16.18
CA GLU A 140 -8.43 10.02 -17.19
C GLU A 140 -9.66 10.94 -17.27
N ILE A 141 -10.05 11.32 -18.48
CA ILE A 141 -11.19 12.17 -18.74
C ILE A 141 -12.10 11.48 -19.75
N LYS A 142 -13.33 11.20 -19.33
CA LYS A 142 -14.39 10.72 -20.21
C LYS A 142 -15.08 11.92 -20.85
N LEU A 143 -15.05 12.01 -22.17
CA LEU A 143 -15.67 13.11 -22.91
C LEU A 143 -16.52 12.59 -24.07
N ALA A 144 -17.66 13.24 -24.27
CA ALA A 144 -18.49 13.02 -25.44
C ALA A 144 -17.92 13.79 -26.62
N LEU A 145 -17.77 13.10 -27.74
CA LEU A 145 -17.28 13.65 -28.98
C LEU A 145 -18.40 14.39 -29.71
N ALA A 146 -18.10 15.57 -30.24
CA ALA A 146 -19.07 16.28 -31.07
C ALA A 146 -19.40 15.44 -32.31
N LEU A 147 -20.70 15.25 -32.57
CA LEU A 147 -21.19 14.66 -33.80
C LEU A 147 -20.77 15.56 -34.96
N ALA A 148 -20.13 14.99 -35.98
CA ALA A 148 -19.86 15.72 -37.22
C ALA A 148 -21.18 16.33 -37.76
N PRO A 149 -21.19 17.57 -38.26
CA PRO A 149 -22.39 18.16 -38.85
C PRO A 149 -22.87 17.30 -40.02
N GLN A 150 -23.88 16.46 -39.77
CA GLN A 150 -24.60 15.81 -40.86
C GLN A 150 -25.46 16.86 -41.56
N PRO A 151 -25.47 16.92 -42.91
CA PRO A 151 -26.42 17.74 -43.63
C PRO A 151 -27.83 17.36 -43.20
N ALA A 152 -28.62 18.36 -42.83
CA ALA A 152 -30.01 18.20 -42.41
C ALA A 152 -30.82 17.45 -43.50
N ALA A 153 -31.03 16.15 -43.27
CA ALA A 153 -32.03 15.37 -43.96
C ALA A 153 -33.14 15.06 -42.94
N ALA A 154 -34.28 15.70 -43.18
CA ALA A 154 -35.50 15.56 -42.41
C ALA A 154 -35.93 14.10 -42.27
N GLN A 155 -36.26 13.66 -41.06
CA GLN A 155 -37.04 12.44 -40.90
C GLN A 155 -38.19 12.62 -39.91
N GLN A 156 -39.30 12.02 -40.32
CA GLN A 156 -40.66 12.17 -39.86
C GLN A 156 -40.92 11.51 -38.52
N ALA A 157 -42.02 11.96 -37.92
CA ALA A 157 -42.58 11.51 -36.67
C ALA A 157 -43.21 10.10 -36.72
N SER A 158 -42.91 9.33 -35.67
CA SER A 158 -43.85 8.52 -34.86
C SER A 158 -44.29 7.12 -35.41
N PRO A 159 -44.81 6.22 -34.54
CA PRO A 159 -44.01 5.31 -33.71
C PRO A 159 -44.60 3.87 -33.71
N ALA A 160 -44.02 2.97 -32.90
CA ALA A 160 -44.68 1.92 -32.08
C ALA A 160 -43.78 0.67 -31.92
N PRO A 161 -44.10 -0.28 -31.03
CA PRO A 161 -43.97 -0.16 -29.59
C PRO A 161 -43.05 -1.27 -29.01
N LEU A 162 -42.64 -1.04 -27.76
CA LEU A 162 -41.92 -1.97 -26.87
C LEU A 162 -42.51 -3.39 -26.88
N PRO A 163 -41.67 -4.39 -26.55
CA PRO A 163 -41.99 -5.12 -25.34
C PRO A 163 -40.85 -5.11 -24.31
N LEU A 164 -41.29 -4.78 -23.11
CA LEU A 164 -40.77 -5.05 -21.78
C LEU A 164 -40.36 -6.52 -21.59
N LEU A 165 -39.09 -6.78 -21.27
CA LEU A 165 -38.56 -7.82 -20.37
C LEU A 165 -37.16 -7.32 -19.98
N GLY A 166 -36.86 -6.95 -18.74
CA GLY A 166 -36.83 -7.83 -17.58
C GLY A 166 -35.50 -7.55 -16.90
N GLU A 167 -35.56 -6.69 -15.90
CA GLU A 167 -34.45 -6.23 -15.06
C GLU A 167 -33.88 -7.41 -14.27
N THR A 168 -32.65 -7.80 -14.57
CA THR A 168 -31.77 -8.47 -13.62
C THR A 168 -30.41 -7.82 -13.72
N ALA A 169 -30.14 -6.93 -12.76
CA ALA A 169 -28.81 -6.48 -12.43
C ALA A 169 -27.95 -7.71 -12.11
N ALA A 170 -27.09 -8.08 -13.04
CA ALA A 170 -25.90 -8.86 -12.78
C ALA A 170 -24.74 -7.87 -12.81
N THR A 171 -24.26 -7.52 -11.63
CA THR A 171 -22.93 -6.96 -11.41
C THR A 171 -21.90 -7.86 -12.10
N ALA A 172 -21.40 -7.42 -13.24
CA ALA A 172 -20.19 -7.93 -13.86
C ALA A 172 -19.06 -6.93 -13.61
N PRO A 173 -17.82 -7.42 -13.41
CA PRO A 173 -16.80 -6.75 -12.62
C PRO A 173 -16.21 -5.54 -13.33
N LEU A 174 -15.64 -4.67 -12.49
CA LEU A 174 -14.89 -3.44 -12.79
C LEU A 174 -13.55 -3.68 -13.54
N PHE A 175 -13.32 -4.87 -14.07
CA PHE A 175 -12.12 -5.26 -14.80
C PHE A 175 -12.57 -6.31 -15.83
N ALA A 176 -12.51 -5.94 -17.11
CA ALA A 176 -12.50 -6.88 -18.25
C ALA A 176 -12.29 -6.09 -19.56
N ASN A 177 -11.07 -6.19 -20.10
CA ASN A 177 -10.72 -6.43 -21.52
C ASN A 177 -9.35 -5.81 -21.89
N ASP A 178 -8.31 -6.63 -21.75
CA ASP A 178 -7.32 -7.02 -22.79
C ASP A 178 -7.19 -6.07 -24.01
N GLU A 179 -6.04 -5.43 -24.28
CA GLU A 179 -4.75 -6.09 -24.57
C GLU A 179 -3.58 -5.46 -23.80
N GLY A 180 -3.42 -5.90 -22.56
CA GLY A 180 -2.32 -5.54 -21.69
C GLY A 180 -2.39 -6.36 -20.42
N GLY A 181 -2.41 -7.69 -20.56
CA GLY A 181 -2.40 -8.68 -19.47
C GLY A 181 -3.21 -8.24 -18.26
N GLU A 182 -4.53 -8.44 -18.31
CA GLU A 182 -5.42 -8.09 -17.21
C GLU A 182 -4.85 -8.54 -15.86
N LEU A 183 -4.67 -7.58 -14.94
CA LEU A 183 -4.13 -7.86 -13.61
C LEU A 183 -5.12 -8.72 -12.83
N LEU A 184 -4.91 -10.03 -12.90
CA LEU A 184 -5.69 -11.00 -12.14
C LEU A 184 -5.51 -10.73 -10.65
N PRO A 185 -6.56 -10.86 -9.82
CA PRO A 185 -6.40 -10.86 -8.38
C PRO A 185 -5.46 -12.01 -7.96
N PRO A 186 -4.70 -11.87 -6.85
CA PRO A 186 -3.65 -12.82 -6.47
C PRO A 186 -4.17 -14.26 -6.26
N GLU A 187 -5.45 -14.40 -5.92
CA GLU A 187 -6.12 -15.69 -5.71
C GLU A 187 -6.44 -16.42 -7.02
N GLU A 188 -6.66 -15.66 -8.09
CA GLU A 188 -6.86 -16.20 -9.44
C GLU A 188 -5.53 -16.40 -10.16
N ALA A 189 -4.55 -15.51 -9.90
CA ALA A 189 -3.20 -15.58 -10.43
C ALA A 189 -2.42 -16.79 -9.87
N TYR A 190 -2.61 -17.12 -8.60
CA TYR A 190 -1.88 -18.18 -7.92
C TYR A 190 -2.82 -19.12 -7.16
N LYS A 191 -3.32 -20.14 -7.87
CA LYS A 191 -4.23 -21.13 -7.28
C LYS A 191 -3.41 -22.23 -6.59
N LEU A 192 -3.37 -22.19 -5.26
CA LEU A 192 -2.71 -23.20 -4.45
C LEU A 192 -3.72 -24.25 -3.98
N ALA A 193 -3.44 -25.51 -4.27
CA ALA A 193 -4.16 -26.67 -3.76
C ALA A 193 -3.23 -27.54 -2.90
N ALA A 194 -3.73 -27.96 -1.73
CA ALA A 194 -3.07 -28.92 -0.86
C ALA A 194 -3.87 -30.23 -0.83
N ILE A 195 -3.24 -31.32 -1.25
CA ILE A 195 -3.86 -32.64 -1.37
C ILE A 195 -3.13 -33.60 -0.45
N VAL A 196 -3.88 -34.34 0.36
CA VAL A 196 -3.33 -35.43 1.19
C VAL A 196 -3.19 -36.66 0.30
N GLU A 197 -1.96 -37.05 -0.04
CA GLU A 197 -1.75 -38.28 -0.83
C GLU A 197 -1.81 -39.53 0.03
N ASP A 198 -1.14 -39.46 1.18
CA ASP A 198 -1.15 -40.50 2.18
C ASP A 198 -0.98 -39.88 3.58
N GLY A 199 -0.94 -40.71 4.61
CA GLY A 199 -0.80 -40.23 5.98
C GLY A 199 0.60 -39.68 6.32
N ARG A 200 1.54 -39.58 5.37
CA ARG A 200 2.91 -39.06 5.56
C ARG A 200 3.37 -38.10 4.45
N ARG A 201 2.56 -37.82 3.42
CA ARG A 201 2.93 -36.99 2.28
C ARG A 201 1.75 -36.13 1.88
N LEU A 202 2.02 -34.83 1.78
CA LEU A 202 1.13 -33.86 1.17
C LEU A 202 1.67 -33.51 -0.21
N ARG A 203 0.77 -33.34 -1.17
CA ARG A 203 1.08 -32.79 -2.48
C ARG A 203 0.52 -31.38 -2.56
N LEU A 204 1.41 -30.41 -2.69
CA LEU A 204 1.07 -29.03 -2.93
C LEU A 204 1.20 -28.76 -4.42
N ARG A 205 0.16 -28.17 -5.01
CA ARG A 205 0.15 -27.77 -6.42
C ARG A 205 -0.21 -26.30 -6.52
N TRP A 206 0.69 -25.51 -7.08
CA TRP A 206 0.39 -24.16 -7.53
C TRP A 206 0.09 -24.21 -9.02
N GLU A 207 -1.04 -23.61 -9.42
CA GLU A 207 -1.33 -23.25 -10.81
C GLU A 207 -1.14 -21.74 -10.93
N ILE A 208 -0.18 -21.33 -11.76
CA ILE A 208 0.25 -19.94 -11.97
C ILE A 208 -0.36 -19.46 -13.29
N ALA A 209 -1.10 -18.35 -13.24
CA ALA A 209 -1.74 -17.81 -14.42
C ALA A 209 -0.71 -17.26 -15.44
N PRO A 210 -0.98 -17.37 -16.75
CA PRO A 210 -0.11 -16.79 -17.77
C PRO A 210 0.12 -15.29 -17.55
N GLY A 211 1.35 -14.83 -17.78
CA GLY A 211 1.72 -13.43 -17.54
C GLY A 211 2.01 -13.12 -16.06
N THR A 212 2.15 -14.12 -15.20
CA THR A 212 2.58 -13.98 -13.80
C THR A 212 3.63 -15.03 -13.43
N TYR A 213 4.40 -14.76 -12.36
CA TYR A 213 5.42 -15.67 -11.85
C TYR A 213 5.53 -15.61 -10.33
N LEU A 214 5.92 -16.73 -9.71
CA LEU A 214 6.19 -16.82 -8.26
C LEU A 214 7.69 -16.80 -7.98
N TYR A 215 8.11 -16.11 -6.92
CA TYR A 215 9.51 -16.13 -6.49
C TYR A 215 9.84 -17.43 -5.75
N HIS A 216 10.93 -18.08 -6.16
CA HIS A 216 11.41 -19.31 -5.52
C HIS A 216 11.72 -19.10 -4.03
N ASP A 217 12.44 -18.03 -3.68
CA ASP A 217 12.91 -17.75 -2.31
C ASP A 217 11.81 -17.25 -1.36
N LYS A 218 10.61 -16.96 -1.89
CA LYS A 218 9.48 -16.47 -1.10
C LYS A 218 8.44 -17.52 -0.77
N ILE A 219 8.59 -18.76 -1.26
CA ILE A 219 7.72 -19.86 -0.88
C ILE A 219 8.19 -20.42 0.49
N LYS A 220 7.36 -20.22 1.52
CA LYS A 220 7.59 -20.70 2.88
C LYS A 220 6.40 -21.52 3.36
N LEU A 221 6.68 -22.66 3.98
CA LEU A 221 5.66 -23.59 4.48
C LEU A 221 5.86 -23.78 5.98
N ALA A 222 4.77 -23.71 6.73
CA ALA A 222 4.75 -23.90 8.18
C ALA A 222 3.51 -24.69 8.60
N LEU A 223 3.63 -25.43 9.69
CA LEU A 223 2.49 -26.06 10.38
C LEU A 223 2.17 -25.21 11.61
N ILE A 224 0.96 -24.67 11.70
CA ILE A 224 0.53 -23.84 12.83
C ILE A 224 -0.09 -24.73 13.92
N GLU A 225 -0.94 -25.68 13.51
CA GLU A 225 -1.58 -26.64 14.41
C GLU A 225 -1.22 -28.05 13.96
N ALA A 226 -0.35 -28.69 14.72
CA ALA A 226 0.19 -30.00 14.36
C ALA A 226 0.59 -30.80 15.61
N ASP A 227 -0.41 -31.37 16.29
CA ASP A 227 -0.19 -32.23 17.44
C ASP A 227 0.55 -33.52 17.03
N GLY A 228 1.86 -33.52 17.26
CA GLY A 228 2.71 -34.67 16.93
C GLY A 228 2.97 -34.86 15.44
N VAL A 229 2.83 -33.81 14.63
CA VAL A 229 3.17 -33.81 13.20
C VAL A 229 4.15 -32.68 12.91
N ALA A 230 5.22 -32.96 12.18
CA ALA A 230 6.19 -31.95 11.76
C ALA A 230 6.52 -32.11 10.27
N LEU A 231 6.84 -30.98 9.62
CA LEU A 231 7.32 -30.99 8.24
C LEU A 231 8.68 -31.68 8.17
N GLY A 232 8.82 -32.63 7.25
CA GLY A 232 10.11 -33.19 6.89
C GLY A 232 10.87 -32.26 5.94
N ASP A 233 12.12 -32.63 5.63
CA ASP A 233 12.92 -31.89 4.66
C ASP A 233 12.26 -31.95 3.27
N TYR A 234 11.88 -30.79 2.74
CA TYR A 234 11.32 -30.65 1.41
C TYR A 234 12.26 -29.87 0.51
N GLN A 235 12.29 -30.24 -0.77
CA GLN A 235 13.10 -29.56 -1.77
C GLN A 235 12.15 -29.00 -2.84
N LEU A 236 12.23 -27.70 -3.08
CA LEU A 236 11.51 -27.07 -4.17
C LEU A 236 12.08 -27.52 -5.53
N PRO A 237 11.25 -27.60 -6.59
CA PRO A 237 11.69 -27.99 -7.93
C PRO A 237 12.68 -26.97 -8.52
N GLU A 238 13.42 -27.34 -9.57
CA GLU A 238 14.37 -26.41 -10.21
C GLU A 238 13.65 -25.14 -10.72
N PRO A 239 14.09 -23.94 -10.31
CA PRO A 239 13.49 -22.69 -10.77
C PRO A 239 14.08 -22.21 -12.09
N ASP A 240 13.31 -21.39 -12.79
CA ASP A 240 13.79 -20.63 -13.95
C ASP A 240 14.48 -19.35 -13.49
N ILE A 241 15.62 -19.02 -14.09
CA ILE A 241 16.33 -17.77 -13.79
C ILE A 241 15.87 -16.68 -14.75
N LYS A 242 15.10 -15.74 -14.22
CA LYS A 242 14.63 -14.57 -14.95
C LYS A 242 15.57 -13.40 -14.69
N LYS A 243 16.13 -12.84 -15.77
CA LYS A 243 17.05 -11.70 -15.71
C LYS A 243 16.31 -10.38 -15.64
N ASP A 244 17.00 -9.37 -15.10
CA ASP A 244 16.53 -7.97 -15.07
C ASP A 244 15.09 -7.81 -14.54
N SER A 245 14.72 -8.62 -13.55
CA SER A 245 13.39 -8.57 -12.95
C SER A 245 13.40 -7.83 -11.62
N PRO A 246 12.27 -7.25 -11.21
CA PRO A 246 12.14 -6.70 -9.87
C PRO A 246 12.48 -7.81 -8.86
N THR A 247 13.47 -7.55 -8.02
CA THR A 247 13.75 -8.34 -6.83
C THR A 247 12.72 -7.98 -5.76
N PRO A 248 12.51 -8.86 -4.75
CA PRO A 248 11.63 -8.55 -3.64
C PRO A 248 11.99 -7.26 -2.87
N ASP A 249 13.25 -6.81 -2.96
CA ASP A 249 13.76 -5.58 -2.33
C ASP A 249 13.58 -4.33 -3.21
N GLY A 250 12.93 -4.47 -4.38
CA GLY A 250 12.64 -3.38 -5.32
C GLY A 250 13.78 -3.00 -6.26
N THR A 251 14.95 -3.64 -6.13
CA THR A 251 16.06 -3.54 -7.09
C THR A 251 15.83 -4.42 -8.32
N ILE A 252 16.47 -4.13 -9.45
CA ILE A 252 16.39 -4.97 -10.66
C ILE A 252 17.57 -5.97 -10.63
N GLY A 253 17.30 -7.25 -10.87
CA GLY A 253 18.34 -8.28 -10.89
C GLY A 253 17.85 -9.66 -11.36
N ASP A 254 18.76 -10.63 -11.35
CA ASP A 254 18.46 -12.02 -11.71
C ASP A 254 17.75 -12.70 -10.54
N VAL A 255 16.56 -13.25 -10.79
CA VAL A 255 15.70 -13.88 -9.77
C VAL A 255 15.31 -15.27 -10.21
N ALA A 256 15.32 -16.20 -9.25
CA ALA A 256 14.78 -17.54 -9.43
C ALA A 256 13.25 -17.50 -9.28
N VAL A 257 12.54 -17.90 -10.32
CA VAL A 257 11.08 -17.81 -10.41
C VAL A 257 10.47 -19.09 -10.96
N TYR A 258 9.17 -19.22 -10.82
CA TYR A 258 8.37 -20.28 -11.41
C TYR A 258 7.26 -19.72 -12.28
N HIS A 259 7.05 -20.36 -13.41
CA HIS A 259 5.95 -20.13 -14.34
C HIS A 259 5.05 -21.37 -14.43
N ASP A 260 3.84 -21.19 -14.93
CA ASP A 260 2.84 -22.24 -15.22
C ASP A 260 2.34 -23.07 -14.02
N GLN A 261 3.20 -23.91 -13.43
CA GLN A 261 2.83 -24.78 -12.31
C GLN A 261 4.02 -25.17 -11.44
N ILE A 262 3.76 -25.37 -10.15
CA ILE A 262 4.72 -25.93 -9.19
C ILE A 262 4.07 -27.14 -8.54
N GLU A 263 4.72 -28.29 -8.60
CA GLU A 263 4.31 -29.49 -7.86
C GLU A 263 5.37 -29.80 -6.80
N LEU A 264 4.96 -29.81 -5.54
CA LEU A 264 5.83 -30.06 -4.40
C LEU A 264 5.27 -31.21 -3.57
N LEU A 265 6.12 -32.22 -3.35
CA LEU A 265 5.85 -33.31 -2.43
C LEU A 265 6.45 -32.96 -1.07
N LEU A 266 5.59 -32.77 -0.08
CA LEU A 266 5.93 -32.35 1.26
C LEU A 266 5.85 -33.57 2.20
N PRO A 267 6.99 -34.13 2.63
CA PRO A 267 7.01 -35.23 3.58
C PRO A 267 6.61 -34.73 4.97
N LEU A 268 5.85 -35.56 5.70
CA LEU A 268 5.44 -35.34 7.08
C LEU A 268 6.06 -36.40 7.98
N THR A 269 6.62 -35.94 9.08
CA THR A 269 7.03 -36.77 10.20
C THR A 269 5.91 -36.77 11.24
N ARG A 270 5.53 -37.96 11.71
CA ARG A 270 4.41 -38.13 12.66
C ARG A 270 4.89 -38.94 13.85
N SER A 271 4.64 -38.42 15.06
CA SER A 271 4.83 -39.16 16.31
C SER A 271 3.58 -39.98 16.68
N ASN A 272 2.40 -39.60 16.16
CA ASN A 272 1.15 -40.30 16.35
C ASN A 272 0.65 -40.92 15.03
N THR A 273 0.25 -42.19 15.09
CA THR A 273 -0.28 -42.94 13.94
C THR A 273 -1.80 -42.85 13.77
N ALA A 274 -2.51 -42.25 14.73
CA ALA A 274 -3.95 -42.03 14.66
C ALA A 274 -4.34 -41.00 13.57
N ALA A 275 -5.62 -40.94 13.19
CA ALA A 275 -6.10 -39.86 12.33
C ALA A 275 -6.01 -38.52 13.07
N THR A 276 -5.52 -37.47 12.42
CA THR A 276 -5.27 -36.16 13.04
C THR A 276 -5.53 -35.06 12.04
N GLU A 277 -6.05 -33.93 12.51
CA GLU A 277 -6.25 -32.71 11.72
C GLU A 277 -5.04 -31.80 11.91
N ILE A 278 -4.56 -31.22 10.82
CA ILE A 278 -3.44 -30.29 10.84
C ILE A 278 -3.79 -29.01 10.08
N VAL A 279 -3.19 -27.89 10.47
CA VAL A 279 -3.29 -26.62 9.74
C VAL A 279 -1.95 -26.29 9.12
N LEU A 280 -1.90 -26.35 7.78
CA LEU A 280 -0.75 -25.97 6.98
C LEU A 280 -0.89 -24.50 6.55
N GLU A 281 0.07 -23.65 6.92
CA GLU A 281 0.21 -22.30 6.38
C GLU A 281 1.24 -22.30 5.25
N ALA A 282 0.81 -21.82 4.08
CA ALA A 282 1.67 -21.56 2.93
C ALA A 282 1.75 -20.05 2.69
N SER A 283 2.96 -19.50 2.78
CA SER A 283 3.25 -18.11 2.42
C SER A 283 4.03 -18.05 1.12
N TYR A 284 3.63 -17.17 0.21
CA TYR A 284 4.27 -17.01 -1.10
C TYR A 284 4.06 -15.59 -1.64
N GLN A 285 4.89 -15.21 -2.60
CA GLN A 285 4.79 -13.93 -3.28
C GLN A 285 5.15 -14.10 -4.76
N GLY A 286 4.45 -13.36 -5.62
CA GLY A 286 4.72 -13.32 -7.05
C GLY A 286 4.51 -11.94 -7.64
N CYS A 287 4.87 -11.79 -8.90
CA CYS A 287 4.66 -10.57 -9.66
C CYS A 287 4.10 -10.88 -11.05
N ALA A 288 3.36 -9.91 -11.58
CA ALA A 288 2.95 -9.91 -12.97
C ALA A 288 4.10 -9.49 -13.87
N GLU A 289 4.12 -10.04 -15.09
CA GLU A 289 5.11 -9.75 -16.13
C GLU A 289 5.08 -8.28 -16.59
N ILE A 290 3.98 -7.58 -16.34
CA ILE A 290 3.84 -6.13 -16.57
C ILE A 290 4.56 -5.27 -15.52
N GLY A 291 5.31 -5.87 -14.59
CA GLY A 291 6.14 -5.16 -13.60
C GLY A 291 5.43 -4.80 -12.30
N VAL A 292 4.25 -5.37 -12.04
CA VAL A 292 3.48 -5.14 -10.81
C VAL A 292 3.61 -6.35 -9.88
N CYS A 293 4.07 -6.12 -8.66
CA CYS A 293 4.24 -7.18 -7.66
C CYS A 293 3.06 -7.26 -6.71
N TYR A 294 2.61 -8.48 -6.44
CA TYR A 294 1.54 -8.73 -5.47
C TYR A 294 2.09 -8.70 -4.04
N PRO A 295 1.28 -8.29 -3.05
CA PRO A 295 1.67 -8.38 -1.65
C PRO A 295 1.85 -9.85 -1.22
N PRO A 296 2.66 -10.13 -0.18
CA PRO A 296 2.84 -11.48 0.35
C PRO A 296 1.51 -12.12 0.72
N GLN A 297 1.24 -13.30 0.15
CA GLN A 297 0.05 -14.08 0.41
C GLN A 297 0.32 -15.06 1.55
N ARG A 298 -0.70 -15.33 2.36
CA ARG A 298 -0.74 -16.42 3.35
C ARG A 298 -2.03 -17.20 3.16
N ARG A 299 -1.92 -18.52 3.00
CA ARG A 299 -3.06 -19.43 2.83
C ARG A 299 -2.96 -20.55 3.85
N GLU A 300 -4.05 -20.76 4.56
CA GLU A 300 -4.18 -21.81 5.58
C GLU A 300 -5.04 -22.94 5.02
N PHE A 301 -4.58 -24.18 5.18
CA PHE A 301 -5.28 -25.38 4.77
C PHE A 301 -5.46 -26.29 5.98
N THR A 302 -6.72 -26.51 6.35
CA THR A 302 -7.09 -27.53 7.32
C THR A 302 -7.17 -28.88 6.60
N LEU A 303 -6.27 -29.80 6.96
CA LEU A 303 -6.12 -31.09 6.29
C LEU A 303 -6.32 -32.22 7.30
N ALA A 304 -7.22 -33.14 6.98
CA ALA A 304 -7.43 -34.36 7.74
C ALA A 304 -6.47 -35.46 7.26
N LEU A 305 -5.48 -35.80 8.07
CA LEU A 305 -4.54 -36.87 7.78
C LEU A 305 -5.14 -38.23 8.18
N PRO A 306 -5.17 -39.22 7.28
CA PRO A 306 -5.60 -40.57 7.64
C PRO A 306 -4.62 -41.19 8.63
N GLY A 307 -5.10 -42.13 9.45
CA GLY A 307 -4.24 -42.93 10.30
C GLY A 307 -3.28 -43.78 9.46
N ILE A 308 -2.04 -43.91 9.92
CA ILE A 308 -1.02 -44.72 9.25
C ILE A 308 -0.93 -46.09 9.91
N SER A 309 -1.00 -47.15 9.11
CA SER A 309 -0.74 -48.51 9.58
C SER A 309 0.77 -48.67 9.86
N GLU A 310 1.10 -49.31 10.97
CA GLU A 310 2.45 -49.56 11.49
C GLU A 310 3.41 -50.18 10.44
N ALA A 311 2.88 -50.78 9.37
CA ALA A 311 3.65 -51.37 8.27
C ALA A 311 4.31 -50.36 7.31
N ALA A 312 3.87 -49.10 7.26
CA ALA A 312 4.48 -48.04 6.44
C ALA A 312 5.37 -47.07 7.28
N ALA A 313 5.55 -47.37 8.56
CA ALA A 313 6.40 -46.61 9.47
C ALA A 313 7.90 -46.96 9.32
N ALA A 314 8.25 -48.04 8.61
CA ALA A 314 9.54 -48.72 8.76
C ALA A 314 10.58 -48.54 7.62
N GLU A 315 10.33 -47.77 6.55
CA GLU A 315 11.27 -47.74 5.41
C GLU A 315 12.14 -46.50 5.27
N THR A 316 12.30 -45.70 6.34
CA THR A 316 13.42 -44.74 6.41
C THR A 316 13.83 -44.46 7.85
N ALA A 317 14.56 -45.41 8.43
CA ALA A 317 15.37 -45.17 9.63
C ALA A 317 16.61 -46.07 9.58
N PRO A 318 17.83 -45.51 9.46
CA PRO A 318 19.03 -46.21 9.86
C PRO A 318 19.18 -46.15 11.38
N ALA A 319 19.03 -47.33 12.00
CA ALA A 319 19.77 -47.86 13.15
C ALA A 319 20.29 -46.87 14.22
N GLU A 320 19.49 -46.76 15.28
CA GLU A 320 19.82 -47.06 16.69
C GLU A 320 21.30 -47.11 17.12
N VAL A 321 21.66 -46.26 18.10
CA VAL A 321 22.49 -46.65 19.26
C VAL A 321 21.86 -46.10 20.54
N THR A 322 21.60 -47.01 21.46
CA THR A 322 20.85 -46.92 22.72
C THR A 322 21.67 -46.25 23.87
N PRO A 323 21.22 -46.21 25.14
CA PRO A 323 20.78 -45.01 25.86
C PRO A 323 21.66 -44.65 27.08
N ALA A 324 21.42 -43.49 27.69
CA ALA A 324 21.73 -43.27 29.11
C ALA A 324 20.72 -42.32 29.74
N ALA A 325 19.95 -42.87 30.68
CA ALA A 325 18.98 -42.17 31.50
C ALA A 325 19.66 -41.32 32.59
N THR A 326 19.06 -40.18 32.93
CA THR A 326 19.05 -39.56 34.26
C THR A 326 17.82 -38.63 34.34
N PRO A 327 17.06 -38.62 35.45
CA PRO A 327 15.64 -38.26 35.45
C PRO A 327 15.37 -36.75 35.52
N ALA A 328 14.20 -36.40 34.98
CA ALA A 328 13.54 -35.12 35.11
C ALA A 328 13.19 -34.80 36.58
N THR A 329 13.41 -33.55 36.98
CA THR A 329 12.57 -32.87 37.96
C THR A 329 11.79 -31.82 37.18
N ALA A 330 10.50 -32.09 36.97
CA ALA A 330 9.54 -31.12 36.51
C ALA A 330 8.99 -30.40 37.74
N GLU A 331 9.31 -29.11 37.88
CA GLU A 331 8.50 -28.20 38.68
C GLU A 331 7.60 -27.41 37.73
N SER A 332 6.31 -27.66 37.88
CA SER A 332 5.22 -26.95 37.23
C SER A 332 5.13 -25.53 37.78
N SER A 333 5.39 -24.53 36.95
CA SER A 333 4.93 -23.17 37.21
C SER A 333 3.92 -22.78 36.13
N ILE A 334 2.67 -22.67 36.54
CA ILE A 334 1.61 -21.95 35.82
C ILE A 334 2.19 -20.59 35.41
N PRO A 335 2.11 -20.14 34.14
CA PRO A 335 2.63 -18.84 33.77
C PRO A 335 1.73 -17.77 34.40
N LEU A 336 2.16 -17.24 35.54
CA LEU A 336 1.75 -15.92 36.00
C LEU A 336 2.04 -14.94 34.86
N SER A 337 1.10 -14.07 34.54
CA SER A 337 1.30 -13.07 33.49
C SER A 337 2.56 -12.27 33.82
N GLU A 338 3.40 -11.97 32.81
CA GLU A 338 4.59 -11.12 33.00
C GLU A 338 4.24 -9.81 33.72
N VAL A 339 3.00 -9.33 33.53
CA VAL A 339 2.42 -8.16 34.19
C VAL A 339 2.33 -8.33 35.71
N ASP A 340 1.99 -9.51 36.23
CA ASP A 340 1.90 -9.78 37.67
C ASP A 340 3.29 -9.84 38.32
N GLN A 341 4.31 -10.34 37.61
CA GLN A 341 5.70 -10.33 38.08
C GLN A 341 6.28 -8.91 38.13
N ILE A 342 5.95 -8.07 37.14
CA ILE A 342 6.35 -6.65 37.15
C ILE A 342 5.64 -5.92 38.30
N THR A 343 4.36 -6.19 38.54
CA THR A 343 3.60 -5.56 39.63
C THR A 343 4.15 -5.95 41.01
N ALA A 344 4.54 -7.22 41.21
CA ALA A 344 5.15 -7.68 42.46
C ALA A 344 6.54 -7.08 42.71
N THR A 345 7.35 -6.90 41.66
CA THR A 345 8.68 -6.25 41.78
C THR A 345 8.58 -4.74 42.02
N LEU A 346 7.55 -4.08 41.49
CA LEU A 346 7.25 -2.67 41.77
C LEU A 346 6.71 -2.44 43.18
N ALA A 347 5.93 -3.38 43.74
CA ALA A 347 5.36 -3.27 45.09
C ALA A 347 6.40 -3.44 46.22
N GLY A 348 7.49 -4.18 45.98
CA GLY A 348 8.55 -4.44 46.97
C GLY A 348 9.82 -3.59 46.82
N GLY A 349 9.98 -2.84 45.72
CA GLY A 349 11.19 -2.06 45.42
C GLY A 349 11.23 -0.68 46.09
N SER A 350 12.44 -0.15 46.34
CA SER A 350 12.60 1.24 46.76
C SER A 350 12.08 2.20 45.68
N SER A 351 11.22 3.15 46.04
CA SER A 351 10.59 4.10 45.09
C SER A 351 11.58 4.83 44.19
N LEU A 352 12.80 5.07 44.67
CA LEU A 352 13.87 5.74 43.91
C LEU A 352 14.43 4.87 42.77
N LEU A 353 14.50 3.54 42.95
CA LEU A 353 14.92 2.59 41.91
C LEU A 353 13.84 2.44 40.84
N VAL A 354 12.56 2.44 41.24
CA VAL A 354 11.43 2.41 40.31
C VAL A 354 11.46 3.66 39.41
N ILE A 355 11.58 4.86 40.01
CA ILE A 355 11.70 6.12 39.25
C ILE A 355 12.89 6.07 38.27
N GLY A 356 14.04 5.56 38.71
CA GLY A 356 15.22 5.39 37.85
C GLY A 356 14.97 4.44 36.68
N LEU A 357 14.31 3.31 36.90
CA LEU A 357 14.00 2.33 35.86
C LEU A 357 13.03 2.88 34.82
N PHE A 358 11.94 3.54 35.26
CA PHE A 358 10.99 4.19 34.35
C PHE A 358 11.65 5.30 33.52
N PHE A 359 12.56 6.06 34.12
CA PHE A 359 13.31 7.09 33.40
C PHE A 359 14.20 6.49 32.30
N VAL A 360 14.95 5.43 32.60
CA VAL A 360 15.82 4.77 31.62
C VAL A 360 15.00 4.11 30.51
N MET A 361 13.89 3.45 30.84
CA MET A 361 13.02 2.83 29.85
C MET A 361 12.34 3.88 28.96
N GLY A 362 11.88 4.99 29.54
CA GLY A 362 11.32 6.12 28.79
C GLY A 362 12.34 6.79 27.86
N LEU A 363 13.59 6.91 28.31
CA LEU A 363 14.70 7.40 27.47
C LEU A 363 15.00 6.43 26.32
N GLY A 364 14.96 5.12 26.57
CA GLY A 364 15.11 4.10 25.53
C GLY A 364 14.01 4.18 24.47
N LEU A 365 12.76 4.41 24.89
CA LEU A 365 11.63 4.61 23.97
C LEU A 365 11.77 5.88 23.12
N ALA A 366 12.48 6.91 23.60
CA ALA A 366 12.76 8.10 22.80
C ALA A 366 13.71 7.82 21.62
N PHE A 367 14.49 6.73 21.64
CA PHE A 367 15.33 6.30 20.52
C PHE A 367 14.63 5.34 19.55
N THR A 368 13.31 5.22 19.64
CA THR A 368 12.55 4.37 18.73
C THR A 368 12.49 4.96 17.31
N PRO A 369 12.39 4.10 16.28
CA PRO A 369 12.37 4.52 14.87
C PRO A 369 11.19 5.44 14.51
N CYS A 370 10.19 5.60 15.39
CA CYS A 370 9.04 6.48 15.17
C CYS A 370 9.32 7.97 15.48
N ILE A 371 10.33 8.30 16.33
CA ILE A 371 10.69 9.69 16.65
C ILE A 371 11.77 10.23 15.70
N PHE A 372 12.57 9.34 15.11
CA PHE A 372 13.65 9.68 14.17
C PHE A 372 13.19 10.50 12.94
N PRO A 373 12.00 10.29 12.35
CA PRO A 373 11.48 11.09 11.23
C PRO A 373 11.20 12.54 11.61
N MET A 374 11.00 12.84 12.90
CA MET A 374 10.69 14.19 13.35
C MET A 374 11.94 15.06 13.60
N ILE A 375 13.11 14.44 13.79
CA ILE A 375 14.40 15.14 13.98
C ILE A 375 14.78 15.95 12.71
N PRO A 376 14.68 15.39 11.48
CA PRO A 376 14.90 16.15 10.25
C PRO A 376 13.91 17.30 10.05
N ILE A 377 12.65 17.16 10.49
CA ILE A 377 11.62 18.21 10.32
C ILE A 377 11.99 19.45 11.15
N LEU A 378 12.31 19.27 12.44
CA LEU A 378 12.78 20.38 13.29
C LEU A 378 14.12 20.95 12.81
N SER A 379 15.04 20.09 12.35
CA SER A 379 16.32 20.54 11.80
C SER A 379 16.14 21.32 10.49
N GLY A 380 15.18 20.95 9.65
CA GLY A 380 14.84 21.63 8.40
C GLY A 380 14.15 22.98 8.63
N ILE A 381 13.25 23.07 9.61
CA ILE A 381 12.59 24.33 9.98
C ILE A 381 13.60 25.35 10.54
N ILE A 382 14.57 24.89 11.34
CA ILE A 382 15.60 25.75 11.94
C ILE A 382 16.69 26.16 10.92
N ALA A 383 17.04 25.27 9.99
CA ALA A 383 18.02 25.57 8.94
C ALA A 383 17.44 26.37 7.76
N GLY A 384 16.13 26.26 7.49
CA GLY A 384 15.45 26.95 6.38
C GLY A 384 15.05 28.39 6.66
N HIS A 385 14.91 28.80 7.93
CA HIS A 385 14.59 30.19 8.30
C HIS A 385 15.85 31.06 8.39
N GLY A 386 16.29 31.54 7.23
CA GLY A 386 17.38 32.51 7.10
C GLY A 386 17.20 33.74 8.01
N GLY A 387 18.23 34.03 8.81
CA GLY A 387 18.54 35.38 9.32
C GLY A 387 17.86 35.88 10.60
N THR A 388 16.71 35.35 11.06
CA THR A 388 15.98 35.97 12.20
C THR A 388 15.49 35.03 13.30
N ILE A 389 15.97 33.78 13.39
CA ILE A 389 15.73 32.94 14.57
C ILE A 389 16.85 33.17 15.59
N THR A 390 16.49 33.77 16.72
CA THR A 390 17.38 33.84 17.89
C THR A 390 17.40 32.50 18.62
N THR A 391 18.55 32.12 19.15
CA THR A 391 18.76 30.85 19.90
C THR A 391 17.75 30.67 21.05
N ARG A 392 17.33 31.77 21.67
CA ARG A 392 16.28 31.79 22.70
C ARG A 392 14.92 31.34 22.18
N LYS A 393 14.53 31.76 20.97
CA LYS A 393 13.23 31.42 20.39
C LYS A 393 13.17 29.94 19.99
N ALA A 394 14.26 29.42 19.43
CA ALA A 394 14.39 27.99 19.14
C ALA A 394 14.30 27.13 20.42
N PHE A 395 15.02 27.50 21.48
CA PHE A 395 14.95 26.80 22.76
C PHE A 395 13.54 26.83 23.38
N THR A 396 12.85 27.97 23.30
CA THR A 396 11.49 28.11 23.84
C THR A 396 10.49 27.25 23.08
N LEU A 397 10.60 27.18 21.75
CA LEU A 397 9.75 26.32 20.92
C LEU A 397 9.98 24.83 21.22
N SER A 398 11.23 24.39 21.33
CA SER A 398 11.54 23.01 21.73
C SER A 398 11.01 22.67 23.12
N LEU A 399 11.14 23.60 24.08
CA LEU A 399 10.64 23.40 25.44
C LEU A 399 9.12 23.26 25.47
N VAL A 400 8.39 24.13 24.77
CA VAL A 400 6.92 24.08 24.70
C VAL A 400 6.45 22.77 24.05
N TYR A 401 7.12 22.35 22.98
CA TYR A 401 6.81 21.11 22.29
C TYR A 401 6.98 19.87 23.19
N VAL A 402 8.12 19.76 23.88
CA VAL A 402 8.39 18.62 24.79
C VAL A 402 7.40 18.61 25.96
N LEU A 403 7.06 19.78 26.51
CA LEU A 403 6.13 19.89 27.64
C LEU A 403 4.69 19.51 27.21
N ALA A 404 4.28 19.88 26.00
CA ALA A 404 2.99 19.49 25.44
C ALA A 404 2.91 17.96 25.22
N MET A 405 3.93 17.34 24.62
CA MET A 405 3.99 15.89 24.42
C MET A 405 4.04 15.13 25.76
N ALA A 406 4.79 15.64 26.75
CA ALA A 406 4.82 15.05 28.08
C ALA A 406 3.44 15.07 28.75
N LEU A 407 2.70 16.16 28.63
CA LEU A 407 1.34 16.29 29.15
C LEU A 407 0.36 15.32 28.49
N THR A 408 0.40 15.18 27.16
CA THR A 408 -0.52 14.29 26.44
C THR A 408 -0.31 12.83 26.80
N TYR A 409 0.94 12.35 26.83
CA TYR A 409 1.23 10.97 27.23
C TYR A 409 0.91 10.70 28.70
N THR A 410 1.16 11.67 29.59
CA THR A 410 0.78 11.55 31.00
C THR A 410 -0.74 11.42 31.15
N LEU A 411 -1.50 12.24 30.41
CA LEU A 411 -2.96 12.21 30.44
C LEU A 411 -3.51 10.89 29.89
N ALA A 412 -2.96 10.40 28.78
CA ALA A 412 -3.32 9.11 28.19
C ALA A 412 -3.04 7.95 29.16
N GLY A 413 -1.90 7.97 29.85
CA GLY A 413 -1.57 6.98 30.87
C GLY A 413 -2.53 7.00 32.07
N VAL A 414 -2.88 8.19 32.57
CA VAL A 414 -3.85 8.34 33.68
C VAL A 414 -5.24 7.84 33.26
N LEU A 415 -5.67 8.14 32.03
CA LEU A 415 -6.96 7.67 31.51
C LEU A 415 -7.00 6.15 31.33
N ALA A 416 -5.94 5.54 30.81
CA ALA A 416 -5.85 4.09 30.67
C ALA A 416 -5.91 3.37 32.03
N ILE A 417 -5.22 3.90 33.05
CA ILE A 417 -5.28 3.38 34.42
C ILE A 417 -6.68 3.59 35.02
N ALA A 418 -7.34 4.72 34.75
CA ALA A 418 -8.68 5.00 35.27
C ALA A 418 -9.80 4.17 34.59
N SER A 419 -9.56 3.65 33.39
CA SER A 419 -10.51 2.80 32.66
C SER A 419 -10.40 1.31 32.96
N THR A 420 -9.40 0.91 33.75
CA THR A 420 -9.17 -0.47 34.19
C THR A 420 -9.50 -0.58 35.68
#